data_AF-A0A521DMQ6-F1
#
_entry.id   AF-A0A521DMQ6-F1
#
_cell.length_a   1.000
_cell.length_b   1.000
_cell.length_c   1.000
_cell.angle_alpha   90.00
_cell.angle_beta   90.00
_cell.angle_gamma   90.00
#
_symmetry.space_group_name_H-M   'P 1'
#
loop_
_entity.id
_entity.type
_entity.pdbx_description
1 polymer ?
#
loop_
_entity_poly.entity_id
_entity_poly.type
_entity_poly.pdbx_seq_one_letter_code
_entity_poly.pdbx_strand_id
1 'polypeptide(L)'
;MNCKNDNLIFMALCLCSIAIVSCNNATRSTVPNTSITDSSLIVTDVDTTQLSNSVPSPSASNWTYEEDEDKMTSKKIFRASVTAKEELQFGSPYDGGSTATLTIRKKRGETDIYLRVSKGQFNSSYDGGKVRARFDNIPAKMYEFSGASSGDSDIIFLDAVPSFLKKIKGHKKLLLEAEFYSEGLHVMEFDISNLNWTH
;
A
#
# COMPACT_ATOMS: atom_id res chain seq x y z
N MET A 1 39.77 -25.66 -30.05
CA MET A 1 40.65 -24.48 -30.17
C MET A 1 39.82 -23.29 -29.69
N ASN A 2 39.92 -22.93 -28.42
CA ASN A 2 40.89 -22.00 -27.84
C ASN A 2 40.88 -20.61 -28.51
N CYS A 3 40.29 -19.63 -27.81
CA CYS A 3 41.13 -18.64 -27.14
C CYS A 3 40.44 -18.14 -25.86
N LYS A 4 41.04 -18.40 -24.70
CA LYS A 4 40.84 -17.59 -23.49
C LYS A 4 41.72 -16.35 -23.61
N ASN A 5 41.40 -15.29 -22.86
CA ASN A 5 42.44 -14.54 -22.16
C ASN A 5 41.91 -14.05 -20.82
N ASP A 6 42.54 -14.54 -19.75
CA ASP A 6 42.37 -14.08 -18.37
C ASP A 6 43.38 -12.94 -18.07
N ASN A 7 43.35 -12.38 -16.85
CA ASN A 7 44.39 -11.53 -16.21
C ASN A 7 44.46 -10.02 -16.61
N LEU A 8 44.94 -9.08 -15.77
CA LEU A 8 45.68 -9.18 -14.49
C LEU A 8 45.49 -7.93 -13.55
N ILE A 9 45.38 -8.20 -12.24
CA ILE A 9 45.80 -7.48 -11.00
C ILE A 9 46.53 -6.12 -11.11
N PHE A 10 46.19 -5.15 -10.23
CA PHE A 10 47.03 -4.20 -9.42
C PHE A 10 46.08 -3.14 -8.78
N MET A 11 46.28 -2.48 -7.62
CA MET A 11 47.14 -2.63 -6.43
C MET A 11 46.50 -1.84 -5.26
N ALA A 12 46.80 -2.13 -3.99
CA ALA A 12 46.19 -1.46 -2.83
C ALA A 12 46.90 -0.17 -2.36
N LEU A 13 46.14 0.75 -1.77
CA LEU A 13 46.54 1.80 -0.79
C LEU A 13 45.21 2.19 -0.06
N CYS A 14 44.95 2.00 1.24
CA CYS A 14 45.69 2.12 2.51
C CYS A 14 45.79 3.56 3.05
N LEU A 15 45.63 3.71 4.39
CA LEU A 15 45.63 4.94 5.23
C LEU A 15 44.27 5.71 5.27
N CYS A 16 43.76 6.22 6.40
CA CYS A 16 44.14 6.03 7.82
C CYS A 16 42.99 6.40 8.81
N SER A 17 42.87 5.62 9.88
CA SER A 17 42.54 5.96 11.29
C SER A 17 41.52 7.04 11.69
N ILE A 18 40.40 6.57 12.27
CA ILE A 18 39.92 6.80 13.66
C ILE A 18 39.93 8.24 14.23
N ALA A 19 38.74 8.72 14.63
CA ALA A 19 38.55 9.47 15.88
C ALA A 19 37.19 9.13 16.51
N ILE A 20 37.19 8.66 17.76
CA ILE A 20 35.99 8.41 18.56
C ILE A 20 35.88 9.57 19.55
N VAL A 21 34.72 10.21 19.64
CA VAL A 21 34.44 11.18 20.72
C VAL A 21 33.23 10.69 21.52
N SER A 22 33.51 10.25 22.74
CA SER A 22 32.52 9.93 23.76
C SER A 22 32.91 10.67 25.03
N CYS A 23 32.02 11.54 25.51
CA CYS A 23 32.12 12.17 26.82
C CYS A 23 30.75 12.10 27.51
N ASN A 24 30.64 11.20 28.48
CA ASN A 24 29.59 11.26 29.50
C ASN A 24 29.83 12.44 30.44
N ASN A 25 28.75 12.98 31.01
CA ASN A 25 28.57 13.23 32.45
C ASN A 25 27.09 13.62 32.65
N ALA A 26 26.25 12.82 33.31
CA ALA A 26 26.26 12.48 34.73
C ALA A 26 25.93 13.67 35.66
N THR A 27 24.63 13.91 35.88
CA THR A 27 24.15 14.58 37.09
C THR A 27 23.05 13.74 37.73
N ARG A 28 23.19 13.49 39.03
CA ARG A 28 22.41 12.55 39.85
C ARG A 28 21.64 13.35 40.88
N SER A 29 20.31 13.15 40.96
CA SER A 29 19.50 13.59 42.11
C SER A 29 18.69 12.43 42.67
N THR A 30 18.69 12.34 43.99
CA THR A 30 18.53 11.14 44.81
C THR A 30 17.26 11.25 45.67
N VAL A 31 16.21 10.45 45.37
CA VAL A 31 15.16 9.84 46.28
C VAL A 31 14.55 10.69 47.44
N PRO A 32 13.68 10.19 48.37
CA PRO A 32 12.75 9.04 48.39
C PRO A 32 11.29 9.34 48.87
N ASN A 33 10.35 8.42 48.63
CA ASN A 33 9.62 7.63 49.67
C ASN A 33 8.69 6.59 49.00
N THR A 34 8.76 5.26 49.26
CA THR A 34 8.24 4.48 50.42
C THR A 34 6.71 4.64 50.61
N SER A 35 5.84 3.61 50.77
CA SER A 35 6.05 2.24 51.29
C SER A 35 4.83 1.29 51.05
N ILE A 36 5.06 -0.04 50.82
CA ILE A 36 4.25 -1.29 51.17
C ILE A 36 2.71 -1.37 50.92
N THR A 37 1.98 -2.51 50.87
CA THR A 37 2.13 -3.99 51.03
C THR A 37 0.90 -4.64 50.33
N ASP A 38 0.91 -5.74 49.57
CA ASP A 38 1.19 -7.17 49.83
C ASP A 38 -0.10 -8.07 49.87
N SER A 39 0.02 -9.25 49.25
CA SER A 39 -0.73 -10.51 49.43
C SER A 39 -2.26 -10.65 49.21
N SER A 40 -2.57 -11.30 48.08
CA SER A 40 -3.43 -12.53 48.00
C SER A 40 -4.97 -12.39 48.07
N LEU A 41 -5.81 -13.39 47.74
CA LEU A 41 -5.62 -14.79 47.26
C LEU A 41 -6.53 -15.12 46.04
N ILE A 42 -6.27 -16.27 45.40
CA ILE A 42 -7.13 -17.01 44.43
C ILE A 42 -8.12 -17.95 45.15
N VAL A 43 -9.34 -18.17 44.60
CA VAL A 43 -10.05 -19.48 44.50
C VAL A 43 -11.49 -19.34 43.93
N THR A 44 -11.85 -20.18 42.94
CA THR A 44 -13.20 -20.51 42.38
C THR A 44 -14.14 -19.36 41.95
N ASP A 45 -14.77 -19.41 40.78
CA ASP A 45 -15.58 -20.54 40.30
C ASP A 45 -15.40 -20.86 38.79
N VAL A 46 -15.63 -22.12 38.43
CA VAL A 46 -15.63 -22.66 37.07
C VAL A 46 -16.89 -23.50 36.89
N ASP A 47 -17.98 -22.88 36.41
CA ASP A 47 -18.80 -23.43 35.32
C ASP A 47 -19.75 -22.36 34.73
N THR A 48 -19.77 -22.24 33.41
CA THR A 48 -20.99 -22.24 32.57
C THR A 48 -20.54 -22.03 31.14
N THR A 49 -20.65 -23.09 30.34
CA THR A 49 -20.47 -23.08 28.89
C THR A 49 -21.45 -22.13 28.20
N GLN A 50 -21.03 -20.90 27.91
CA GLN A 50 -21.67 -20.04 26.93
C GLN A 50 -20.93 -20.20 25.59
N LEU A 51 -21.36 -21.20 24.80
CA LEU A 51 -20.92 -21.37 23.42
C LEU A 51 -21.51 -20.23 22.57
N SER A 52 -20.86 -19.07 22.62
CA SER A 52 -21.14 -17.96 21.72
C SER A 52 -20.71 -18.35 20.32
N ASN A 53 -21.62 -18.99 19.58
CA ASN A 53 -21.57 -19.03 18.13
C ASN A 53 -21.80 -17.60 17.62
N SER A 54 -20.76 -16.77 17.73
CA SER A 54 -20.65 -15.55 16.94
C SER A 54 -20.56 -15.95 15.48
N VAL A 55 -21.72 -16.05 14.84
CA VAL A 55 -21.81 -15.92 13.38
C VAL A 55 -20.98 -14.68 13.04
N PRO A 56 -19.93 -14.79 12.23
CA PRO A 56 -19.10 -13.65 11.92
C PRO A 56 -20.00 -12.62 11.25
N SER A 57 -20.24 -11.51 11.97
CA SER A 57 -20.89 -10.34 11.40
C SER A 57 -20.16 -10.01 10.10
N PRO A 58 -20.87 -9.75 8.98
CA PRO A 58 -20.21 -9.45 7.72
C PRO A 58 -19.26 -8.29 7.96
N SER A 59 -17.96 -8.59 7.88
CA SER A 59 -16.89 -7.64 8.19
C SER A 59 -17.09 -6.39 7.36
N ALA A 60 -17.14 -5.23 8.03
CA ALA A 60 -17.43 -3.97 7.39
C ALA A 60 -16.52 -3.77 6.16
N SER A 61 -17.13 -3.39 5.04
CA SER A 61 -16.42 -3.15 3.78
C SER A 61 -15.55 -1.91 3.92
N ASN A 62 -14.26 -2.02 3.61
CA ASN A 62 -13.34 -0.87 3.54
C ASN A 62 -13.58 0.00 2.29
N TRP A 63 -14.49 -0.40 1.40
CA TRP A 63 -14.86 0.33 0.21
C TRP A 63 -15.92 1.41 0.49
N THR A 64 -15.68 2.60 -0.03
CA THR A 64 -16.66 3.70 -0.16
C THR A 64 -17.33 3.61 -1.53
N TYR A 65 -18.64 3.87 -1.59
CA TYR A 65 -19.44 3.78 -2.81
C TYR A 65 -20.06 5.14 -3.17
N GLU A 66 -20.06 5.49 -4.45
CA GLU A 66 -20.61 6.74 -4.98
C GLU A 66 -21.47 6.47 -6.22
N GLU A 67 -22.53 7.28 -6.39
CA GLU A 67 -23.38 7.30 -7.59
C GLU A 67 -23.55 8.75 -8.07
N ASP A 68 -23.16 9.03 -9.32
CA ASP A 68 -23.41 10.30 -10.02
C ASP A 68 -24.32 10.11 -11.23
N GLU A 69 -24.84 11.19 -11.80
CA GLU A 69 -25.46 11.20 -13.14
C GLU A 69 -24.55 11.93 -14.16
N ASP A 70 -24.27 11.30 -15.30
CA ASP A 70 -23.64 11.95 -16.46
C ASP A 70 -24.64 12.91 -17.11
N LYS A 71 -24.56 14.21 -16.77
CA LYS A 71 -25.46 15.28 -17.24
C LYS A 71 -25.63 15.38 -18.76
N MET A 72 -24.75 14.80 -19.57
CA MET A 72 -24.87 14.79 -21.03
C MET A 72 -25.68 13.60 -21.58
N THR A 73 -25.96 12.58 -20.75
CA THR A 73 -26.59 11.32 -21.19
C THR A 73 -27.66 10.79 -20.23
N SER A 74 -27.82 11.40 -19.05
CA SER A 74 -28.60 10.92 -17.90
C SER A 74 -28.34 9.46 -17.49
N LYS A 75 -27.16 8.93 -17.85
CA LYS A 75 -26.70 7.61 -17.42
C LYS A 75 -25.99 7.74 -16.07
N LYS A 76 -26.30 6.83 -15.15
CA LYS A 76 -25.59 6.71 -13.88
C LYS A 76 -24.11 6.38 -14.08
N ILE A 77 -23.27 6.95 -13.22
CA ILE A 77 -21.86 6.60 -13.04
C ILE A 77 -21.75 6.03 -11.63
N PHE A 78 -21.17 4.84 -11.50
CA PHE A 78 -20.95 4.19 -10.22
C PHE A 78 -19.47 4.16 -9.91
N ARG A 79 -19.08 4.32 -8.64
CA ARG A 79 -17.71 4.10 -8.16
C ARG A 79 -17.70 3.26 -6.88
N ALA A 80 -16.69 2.41 -6.76
CA ALA A 80 -16.27 1.79 -5.50
C ALA A 80 -14.78 2.10 -5.32
N SER A 81 -14.43 2.77 -4.23
CA SER A 81 -13.08 3.24 -3.93
C SER A 81 -12.56 2.65 -2.62
N VAL A 82 -11.30 2.25 -2.59
CA VAL A 82 -10.59 1.81 -1.38
C VAL A 82 -9.24 2.50 -1.27
N THR A 83 -8.96 3.01 -0.08
CA THR A 83 -7.71 3.72 0.24
C THR A 83 -6.63 2.72 0.68
N ALA A 84 -5.36 3.02 0.38
CA ALA A 84 -4.23 2.28 0.92
C ALA A 84 -4.15 2.43 2.45
N LYS A 85 -3.62 1.42 3.14
CA LYS A 85 -3.51 1.41 4.61
C LYS A 85 -2.58 2.49 5.16
N GLU A 86 -1.52 2.79 4.41
CA GLU A 86 -0.46 3.73 4.79
C GLU A 86 -0.31 4.79 3.70
N GLU A 87 0.11 5.99 4.09
CA GLU A 87 0.49 7.03 3.15
C GLU A 87 1.88 6.79 2.56
N LEU A 88 2.00 6.99 1.25
CA LEU A 88 3.29 7.10 0.58
C LEU A 88 4.00 8.35 1.10
N GLN A 89 5.29 8.24 1.41
CA GLN A 89 6.10 9.38 1.82
C GLN A 89 6.97 9.80 0.64
N PHE A 90 6.72 11.01 0.14
CA PHE A 90 7.47 11.60 -0.97
C PHE A 90 8.33 12.77 -0.49
N GLY A 91 9.47 12.95 -1.16
CA GLY A 91 10.35 14.08 -0.97
C GLY A 91 9.79 15.39 -1.52
N SER A 92 10.66 16.40 -1.56
CA SER A 92 10.34 17.68 -2.20
C SER A 92 10.23 17.49 -3.72
N PRO A 93 9.19 18.03 -4.39
CA PRO A 93 8.33 19.16 -3.98
C PRO A 93 6.99 18.76 -3.33
N TYR A 94 6.76 17.49 -2.99
CA TYR A 94 5.50 17.02 -2.42
C TYR A 94 5.45 17.06 -0.89
N ASP A 95 6.63 17.15 -0.27
CA ASP A 95 6.90 17.44 1.14
C ASP A 95 6.00 16.63 2.10
N GLY A 96 6.13 15.29 2.04
CA GLY A 96 5.54 14.36 2.99
C GLY A 96 4.47 13.42 2.39
N GLY A 97 3.43 13.16 3.19
CA GLY A 97 2.43 12.13 2.91
C GLY A 97 1.59 12.34 1.64
N SER A 98 1.31 11.23 0.96
CA SER A 98 0.41 11.08 -0.19
C SER A 98 -0.48 9.85 -0.01
N THR A 99 -1.78 10.05 -0.20
CA THR A 99 -2.81 9.03 -0.04
C THR A 99 -3.05 8.33 -1.37
N ALA A 100 -2.88 7.02 -1.43
CA ALA A 100 -3.19 6.23 -2.63
C ALA A 100 -4.61 5.63 -2.56
N THR A 101 -5.38 5.75 -3.64
CA THR A 101 -6.77 5.26 -3.73
C THR A 101 -6.96 4.45 -5.01
N LEU A 102 -7.43 3.21 -4.86
CA LEU A 102 -7.84 2.35 -5.96
C LEU A 102 -9.37 2.48 -6.15
N THR A 103 -9.81 2.79 -7.36
CA THR A 103 -11.23 2.92 -7.70
C THR A 103 -11.62 2.02 -8.86
N ILE A 104 -12.74 1.31 -8.70
CA ILE A 104 -13.49 0.67 -9.78
C ILE A 104 -14.61 1.64 -10.17
N ARG A 105 -14.74 1.96 -11.46
CA ARG A 105 -15.76 2.90 -11.96
C ARG A 105 -16.53 2.26 -13.11
N LYS A 106 -17.87 2.32 -13.09
CA LYS A 106 -18.69 2.07 -14.29
C LYS A 106 -19.19 3.41 -14.84
N LYS A 107 -18.85 3.72 -16.09
CA LYS A 107 -19.27 4.95 -16.79
C LYS A 107 -19.68 4.62 -18.22
N ARG A 108 -20.84 5.10 -18.67
CA ARG A 108 -21.38 4.96 -20.04
C ARG A 108 -21.56 3.53 -20.58
N GLY A 109 -21.27 2.50 -19.77
CA GLY A 109 -21.34 1.08 -20.13
C GLY A 109 -20.01 0.35 -19.91
N GLU A 110 -18.91 1.09 -19.94
CA GLU A 110 -17.54 0.63 -19.71
C GLU A 110 -17.23 0.58 -18.20
N THR A 111 -16.30 -0.29 -17.83
CA THR A 111 -15.77 -0.39 -16.46
C THR A 111 -14.27 -0.14 -16.49
N ASP A 112 -13.82 0.79 -15.67
CA ASP A 112 -12.43 1.16 -15.47
C ASP A 112 -11.96 0.67 -14.11
N ILE A 113 -10.66 0.39 -13.98
CA ILE A 113 -9.98 0.35 -12.69
C ILE A 113 -8.83 1.33 -12.77
N TYR A 114 -8.78 2.29 -11.85
CA TYR A 114 -7.70 3.26 -11.79
C TYR A 114 -7.15 3.41 -10.39
N LEU A 115 -5.89 3.82 -10.32
CA LEU A 115 -5.18 4.17 -9.11
C LEU A 115 -4.87 5.66 -9.17
N ARG A 116 -5.22 6.41 -8.11
CA ARG A 116 -4.88 7.83 -7.94
C ARG A 116 -4.04 8.03 -6.68
N VAL A 117 -3.15 9.02 -6.68
CA VAL A 117 -2.45 9.53 -5.49
C VAL A 117 -2.84 10.99 -5.21
N SER A 118 -2.89 11.41 -3.94
CA SER A 118 -3.27 12.80 -3.58
C SER A 118 -2.15 13.82 -3.78
N LYS A 119 -0.91 13.35 -3.86
CA LYS A 119 0.30 14.09 -4.28
C LYS A 119 1.24 13.15 -5.04
N GLY A 120 2.26 13.70 -5.68
CA GLY A 120 3.19 12.92 -6.49
C GLY A 120 2.67 12.72 -7.92
N GLN A 121 3.48 12.06 -8.75
CA GLN A 121 3.15 11.75 -10.13
C GLN A 121 3.64 10.34 -10.45
N PHE A 122 2.83 9.53 -11.14
CA PHE A 122 3.28 8.25 -11.64
C PHE A 122 4.35 8.44 -12.72
N ASN A 123 5.38 7.60 -12.73
CA ASN A 123 6.33 7.55 -13.82
C ASN A 123 5.70 6.77 -14.99
N SER A 124 4.93 7.49 -15.83
CA SER A 124 4.25 6.96 -17.00
C SER A 124 4.91 7.46 -18.29
N SER A 125 5.12 6.57 -19.26
CA SER A 125 5.54 6.94 -20.61
C SER A 125 4.34 7.24 -21.51
N TYR A 126 4.58 7.74 -22.73
CA TYR A 126 3.53 7.96 -23.74
C TYR A 126 2.77 6.67 -24.06
N ASP A 127 3.47 5.53 -24.08
CA ASP A 127 2.89 4.19 -24.32
C ASP A 127 2.31 3.56 -23.03
N GLY A 128 2.14 4.35 -21.97
CA GLY A 128 1.70 3.87 -20.65
C GLY A 128 2.86 3.39 -19.78
N GLY A 129 2.61 2.36 -18.97
CA GLY A 129 3.61 1.78 -18.06
C GLY A 129 3.16 0.43 -17.49
N LYS A 130 3.86 -0.04 -16.45
CA LYS A 130 3.53 -1.31 -15.78
C LYS A 130 3.56 -1.17 -14.26
N VAL A 131 2.58 -1.77 -13.59
CA VAL A 131 2.57 -1.98 -12.14
C VAL A 131 2.77 -3.45 -11.82
N ARG A 132 3.32 -3.76 -10.65
CA ARG A 132 3.43 -5.13 -10.14
C ARG A 132 2.39 -5.34 -9.04
N ALA A 133 1.43 -6.22 -9.28
CA ALA A 133 0.36 -6.51 -8.32
C ALA A 133 0.49 -7.92 -7.72
N ARG A 134 0.37 -8.01 -6.39
CA ARG A 134 0.35 -9.24 -5.61
C ARG A 134 -0.97 -9.36 -4.85
N PHE A 135 -1.67 -10.47 -5.04
CA PHE A 135 -2.96 -10.72 -4.40
C PHE A 135 -2.80 -11.80 -3.32
N ASP A 136 -3.21 -11.49 -2.09
CA ASP A 136 -2.98 -12.33 -0.90
C ASP A 136 -1.54 -12.90 -0.89
N ASN A 137 -1.41 -14.23 -0.86
CA ASN A 137 -0.12 -14.95 -0.88
C ASN A 137 0.34 -15.37 -2.30
N ILE A 138 -0.44 -15.10 -3.35
CA ILE A 138 -0.11 -15.48 -4.74
C ILE A 138 1.15 -14.73 -5.20
N PRO A 139 2.02 -15.33 -6.04
CA PRO A 139 3.13 -14.62 -6.66
C PRO A 139 2.69 -13.36 -7.42
N ALA A 140 3.49 -12.30 -7.33
CA ALA A 140 3.20 -11.03 -7.97
C ALA A 140 3.26 -11.15 -9.51
N LYS A 141 2.45 -10.36 -10.21
CA LYS A 141 2.41 -10.30 -11.68
C LYS A 141 2.44 -8.85 -12.16
N MET A 142 3.04 -8.63 -13.33
CA MET A 142 2.97 -7.34 -14.02
C MET A 142 1.59 -7.15 -14.64
N TYR A 143 1.09 -5.92 -14.59
CA TYR A 143 -0.10 -5.46 -15.30
C TYR A 143 0.24 -4.15 -16.01
N GLU A 144 -0.23 -4.00 -17.24
CA GLU A 144 -0.07 -2.78 -18.02
C GLU A 144 -1.11 -1.73 -17.58
N PHE A 145 -0.70 -0.47 -17.69
CA PHE A 145 -1.55 0.68 -17.42
C PHE A 145 -1.36 1.78 -18.46
N SER A 146 -2.41 2.55 -18.67
CA SER A 146 -2.44 3.77 -19.46
C SER A 146 -2.56 5.02 -18.57
N GLY A 147 -2.05 6.15 -19.04
CA GLY A 147 -2.21 7.45 -18.36
C GLY A 147 -3.61 8.04 -18.54
N ALA A 148 -3.94 9.11 -17.81
CA ALA A 148 -5.23 9.78 -17.95
C ALA A 148 -5.38 10.44 -19.33
N SER A 149 -6.55 10.28 -19.97
CA SER A 149 -6.86 11.01 -21.22
C SER A 149 -6.95 12.53 -21.04
N SER A 150 -7.03 13.02 -19.81
CA SER A 150 -6.97 14.43 -19.41
C SER A 150 -5.54 14.97 -19.30
N GLY A 151 -4.51 14.11 -19.33
CA GLY A 151 -3.13 14.48 -19.05
C GLY A 151 -2.76 14.53 -17.57
N ASP A 152 -3.68 14.16 -16.67
CA ASP A 152 -3.42 14.05 -15.23
C ASP A 152 -2.38 12.94 -14.97
N SER A 153 -1.27 13.29 -14.34
CA SER A 153 -0.15 12.39 -13.98
C SER A 153 -0.28 11.77 -12.59
N ASP A 154 -1.29 12.18 -11.80
CA ASP A 154 -1.59 11.65 -10.47
C ASP A 154 -2.53 10.43 -10.51
N ILE A 155 -2.91 9.96 -11.71
CA ILE A 155 -3.83 8.84 -11.94
C ILE A 155 -3.41 7.97 -13.12
N ILE A 156 -3.50 6.64 -12.95
CA ILE A 156 -3.24 5.63 -13.98
C ILE A 156 -4.39 4.61 -14.06
N PHE A 157 -4.67 4.11 -15.26
CA PHE A 157 -5.78 3.19 -15.56
C PHE A 157 -5.22 1.80 -15.92
N LEU A 158 -5.68 0.74 -15.25
CA LEU A 158 -5.22 -0.63 -15.52
C LEU A 158 -5.92 -1.21 -16.75
N ASP A 159 -5.16 -1.63 -17.76
CA ASP A 159 -5.75 -2.02 -19.05
C ASP A 159 -6.45 -3.39 -18.99
N ALA A 160 -5.97 -4.31 -18.14
CA ALA A 160 -6.45 -5.69 -18.03
C ALA A 160 -7.75 -5.85 -17.19
N VAL A 161 -8.65 -4.87 -17.23
CA VAL A 161 -9.78 -4.68 -16.29
C VAL A 161 -10.54 -5.96 -15.94
N PRO A 162 -11.07 -6.77 -16.89
CA PRO A 162 -11.92 -7.91 -16.53
C PRO A 162 -11.18 -8.96 -15.69
N SER A 163 -9.90 -9.17 -15.99
CA SER A 163 -9.05 -10.12 -15.26
C SER A 163 -8.66 -9.60 -13.87
N PHE A 164 -8.41 -8.29 -13.76
CA PHE A 164 -8.03 -7.65 -12.51
C PHE A 164 -9.25 -7.53 -11.57
N LEU A 165 -10.43 -7.15 -12.08
CA LEU A 165 -11.68 -7.12 -11.31
C LEU A 165 -12.05 -8.50 -10.75
N LYS A 166 -11.87 -9.57 -11.55
CA LYS A 166 -12.08 -10.95 -11.09
C LYS A 166 -11.15 -11.30 -9.93
N LYS A 167 -9.93 -10.76 -9.91
CA LYS A 167 -8.98 -10.93 -8.80
C LYS A 167 -9.38 -10.10 -7.59
N ILE A 168 -9.76 -8.83 -7.74
CA ILE A 168 -10.25 -8.02 -6.62
C ILE A 168 -11.43 -8.73 -5.92
N LYS A 169 -12.41 -9.22 -6.69
CA LYS A 169 -13.58 -9.96 -6.16
C LYS A 169 -13.25 -11.31 -5.50
N GLY A 170 -12.05 -11.86 -5.69
CA GLY A 170 -11.65 -13.18 -5.19
C GLY A 170 -10.59 -13.16 -4.08
N HIS A 171 -10.12 -12.00 -3.66
CA HIS A 171 -8.97 -11.82 -2.75
C HIS A 171 -9.28 -10.79 -1.67
N LYS A 172 -8.48 -10.76 -0.60
CA LYS A 172 -8.68 -9.84 0.54
C LYS A 172 -7.61 -8.75 0.63
N LYS A 173 -6.38 -9.05 0.20
CA LYS A 173 -5.25 -8.14 0.21
C LYS A 173 -4.70 -7.95 -1.20
N LEU A 174 -4.42 -6.70 -1.56
CA LEU A 174 -3.68 -6.32 -2.75
C LEU A 174 -2.46 -5.51 -2.32
N LEU A 175 -1.26 -5.95 -2.71
CA LEU A 175 -0.09 -5.10 -2.79
C LEU A 175 0.07 -4.66 -4.25
N LEU A 176 0.18 -3.37 -4.49
CA LEU A 176 0.40 -2.80 -5.81
C LEU A 176 1.65 -1.93 -5.75
N GLU A 177 2.64 -2.28 -6.55
CA GLU A 177 3.89 -1.55 -6.69
C GLU A 177 3.87 -0.75 -8.00
N ALA A 178 4.11 0.54 -7.90
CA ALA A 178 4.16 1.48 -9.02
C ALA A 178 5.41 2.36 -8.89
N GLU A 179 5.87 2.87 -10.04
CA GLU A 179 6.97 3.82 -10.08
C GLU A 179 6.42 5.26 -10.07
N PHE A 180 7.09 6.13 -9.31
CA PHE A 180 6.75 7.53 -9.14
C PHE A 180 7.91 8.41 -9.59
N TYR A 181 7.60 9.51 -10.27
CA TYR A 181 8.60 10.41 -10.84
C TYR A 181 9.49 11.01 -9.74
N SER A 182 10.81 10.87 -9.89
CA SER A 182 11.85 11.26 -8.90
C SER A 182 11.85 10.53 -7.55
N GLU A 183 10.90 9.62 -7.30
CA GLU A 183 10.77 8.89 -6.02
C GLU A 183 11.08 7.38 -6.20
N GLY A 184 10.86 6.83 -7.40
CA GLY A 184 11.14 5.43 -7.72
C GLY A 184 9.98 4.49 -7.38
N LEU A 185 10.27 3.23 -7.05
CA LEU A 185 9.25 2.20 -6.80
C LEU A 185 8.70 2.26 -5.38
N HIS A 186 7.39 2.45 -5.24
CA HIS A 186 6.68 2.35 -3.95
C HIS A 186 5.59 1.28 -3.98
N VAL A 187 5.39 0.60 -2.85
CA VAL A 187 4.35 -0.41 -2.66
C VAL A 187 3.21 0.18 -1.84
N MET A 188 1.99 0.05 -2.36
CA MET A 188 0.74 0.41 -1.70
C MET A 188 0.00 -0.85 -1.26
N GLU A 189 -0.46 -0.92 -0.01
CA GLU A 189 -1.26 -2.03 0.51
C GLU A 189 -2.73 -1.65 0.64
N PHE A 190 -3.62 -2.41 0.01
CA PHE A 190 -5.07 -2.25 0.08
C PHE A 190 -5.73 -3.47 0.71
N ASP A 191 -6.70 -3.24 1.60
CA ASP A 191 -7.66 -4.25 2.04
C ASP A 191 -8.88 -4.23 1.09
N ILE A 192 -8.81 -5.07 0.07
CA ILE A 192 -9.83 -5.18 -0.99
C ILE A 192 -11.01 -6.09 -0.59
N SER A 193 -11.05 -6.59 0.65
CA SER A 193 -12.07 -7.53 1.08
C SER A 193 -13.50 -6.94 1.04
N ASN A 194 -14.50 -7.81 0.89
CA ASN A 194 -15.92 -7.48 0.96
C ASN A 194 -16.41 -6.45 -0.08
N LEU A 195 -15.74 -6.35 -1.24
CA LEU A 195 -16.22 -5.55 -2.38
C LEU A 195 -17.63 -5.97 -2.80
N ASN A 196 -18.60 -5.06 -2.68
CA ASN A 196 -19.94 -5.21 -3.20
C ASN A 196 -20.08 -4.49 -4.55
N TRP A 197 -19.80 -5.18 -5.65
CA TRP A 197 -19.85 -4.60 -6.99
C TRP A 197 -20.69 -5.44 -7.95
N THR A 198 -21.92 -5.00 -8.19
CA THR A 198 -22.93 -5.68 -9.03
C THR A 198 -23.23 -4.95 -10.35
N HIS A 199 -22.45 -3.92 -10.68
CA HIS A 199 -22.56 -3.13 -11.91
C HIS A 199 -21.75 -3.73 -13.07
#